data_AF-A0A9E1S8X8-F1
#
_entry.id   AF-A0A9E1S8X8-F1
#
_cell.length_a   1.000
_cell.length_b   1.000
_cell.length_c   1.000
_cell.angle_alpha   90.00
_cell.angle_beta   90.00
_cell.angle_gamma   90.00
#
_symmetry.space_group_name_H-M   'P 1'
#
loop_
_entity.id
_entity.type
_entity.pdbx_description
1 polymer ?
#
loop_
_entity_poly.entity_id
_entity_poly.type
_entity_poly.pdbx_seq_one_letter_code
_entity_poly.pdbx_strand_id
1 'polypeptide(L)'
;KKKNSDFTHWNNLKSQPQQAKYITQILSSYPKGDKLGKKLRVVYFYPKDRKPIKDHRKRWNNILTDIQDFFRTEMTRLGYKQVTISLERENGILKLHEVQGIQNDNNYTYKSGSQIKAEVYKALQSKGINPEEETLLIVCGLSKTNGKKVTIYSPYYGMGANHNKGICFTADMEWLSIEGLKPDPEKITLQVKEHRGFEPFSLNRFNTVYIGGTIHELGHGLSLPHNLATNNESIQGTALMGAGNYTYRKEWRQGKGSFLTHSSALRLLVHPLFRGSNKQAKDPPSIKYKELSLSFDNDKIEINGTIDSAIPAIAIIAYNDRENKGQRGYMVNNNYDATSWISVVNPNNEFRINIDGLREGNHQIRITSVHHNGATTTKRLHYSFEDGKPNFAQAKNEIVNILAN
;
A
#
# COMPACT_ATOMS: atom_id res chain seq x y z
N LYS A 1 -20.93 -8.24 -21.57
CA LYS A 1 -19.93 -8.78 -20.61
C LYS A 1 -19.38 -10.07 -21.21
N LYS A 2 -18.13 -10.14 -21.67
CA LYS A 2 -17.52 -11.44 -22.03
C LYS A 2 -17.25 -12.18 -20.72
N LYS A 3 -18.06 -13.19 -20.39
CA LYS A 3 -17.80 -14.10 -19.26
C LYS A 3 -16.46 -14.78 -19.54
N ASN A 4 -15.55 -14.78 -18.55
CA ASN A 4 -14.28 -15.47 -18.68
C ASN A 4 -14.56 -16.99 -18.76
N SER A 5 -14.28 -17.61 -19.91
CA SER A 5 -14.61 -19.02 -20.20
C SER A 5 -13.73 -20.04 -19.47
N ASP A 6 -12.65 -19.59 -18.82
CA ASP A 6 -11.62 -20.47 -18.26
C ASP A 6 -11.93 -20.99 -16.85
N PHE A 7 -13.05 -20.58 -16.25
CA PHE A 7 -13.50 -21.16 -14.99
C PHE A 7 -14.09 -22.55 -15.24
N THR A 8 -13.43 -23.58 -14.72
CA THR A 8 -13.90 -24.97 -14.79
C THR A 8 -14.29 -25.53 -13.42
N HIS A 9 -13.48 -25.27 -12.39
CA HIS A 9 -13.74 -25.75 -11.04
C HIS A 9 -12.99 -24.94 -9.97
N TRP A 10 -13.55 -24.81 -8.76
CA TRP A 10 -12.94 -24.09 -7.64
C TRP A 10 -11.57 -24.63 -7.22
N ASN A 11 -11.32 -25.93 -7.41
CA ASN A 11 -10.01 -26.53 -7.12
C ASN A 11 -8.87 -25.93 -7.96
N ASN A 12 -9.18 -25.32 -9.10
CA ASN A 12 -8.19 -24.67 -9.97
C ASN A 12 -7.88 -23.24 -9.55
N LEU A 13 -8.43 -22.75 -8.43
CA LEU A 13 -8.31 -21.38 -7.93
C LEU A 13 -7.94 -21.30 -6.45
N LYS A 14 -7.39 -22.39 -5.90
CA LYS A 14 -7.02 -22.50 -4.48
C LYS A 14 -5.67 -21.87 -4.17
N SER A 15 -4.71 -21.93 -5.10
CA SER A 15 -3.36 -21.42 -4.87
C SER A 15 -3.16 -19.99 -5.37
N GLN A 16 -2.22 -19.27 -4.76
CA GLN A 16 -1.85 -17.91 -5.16
C GLN A 16 -1.50 -17.81 -6.67
N PRO A 17 -0.65 -18.69 -7.27
CA PRO A 17 -0.34 -18.61 -8.70
C PRO A 17 -1.55 -18.85 -9.61
N GLN A 18 -2.43 -19.78 -9.24
CA GLN A 18 -3.68 -20.06 -9.95
C GLN A 18 -4.59 -18.83 -9.98
N GLN A 19 -4.79 -18.21 -8.81
CA GLN A 19 -5.57 -16.99 -8.69
C GLN A 19 -4.97 -15.84 -9.50
N ALA A 20 -3.64 -15.65 -9.45
CA ALA A 20 -2.96 -14.60 -10.20
C ALA A 20 -3.11 -14.77 -11.72
N LYS A 21 -3.02 -16.01 -12.23
CA LYS A 21 -3.27 -16.33 -13.64
C LYS A 21 -4.69 -15.95 -14.05
N TYR A 22 -5.69 -16.39 -13.28
CA TYR A 22 -7.09 -16.11 -13.57
C TYR A 22 -7.43 -14.61 -13.49
N ILE A 23 -6.94 -13.91 -12.47
CA ILE A 23 -7.08 -12.45 -12.34
C ILE A 23 -6.48 -11.73 -13.55
N THR A 24 -5.28 -12.14 -13.99
CA THR A 24 -4.62 -11.53 -15.15
C THR A 24 -5.42 -11.72 -16.43
N GLN A 25 -6.04 -12.88 -16.63
CA GLN A 25 -6.93 -13.15 -17.76
C GLN A 25 -8.18 -12.27 -17.72
N ILE A 26 -8.86 -12.20 -16.56
CA ILE A 26 -10.01 -11.31 -16.37
C ILE A 26 -9.62 -9.88 -16.72
N LEU A 27 -8.50 -9.40 -16.17
CA LEU A 27 -8.05 -8.03 -16.38
C LEU A 27 -7.73 -7.71 -17.83
N SER A 28 -7.18 -8.67 -18.57
CA SER A 28 -6.88 -8.53 -20.00
C SER A 28 -8.14 -8.38 -20.85
N SER A 29 -9.29 -8.89 -20.38
CA SER A 29 -10.59 -8.70 -21.05
C SER A 29 -11.18 -7.29 -20.90
N TYR A 30 -10.63 -6.47 -20.00
CA TYR A 30 -11.04 -5.08 -19.78
C TYR A 30 -10.03 -4.11 -20.42
N PRO A 31 -10.27 -3.65 -21.67
CA PRO A 31 -9.31 -2.86 -22.42
C PRO A 31 -8.97 -1.55 -21.70
N LYS A 32 -7.67 -1.22 -21.69
CA LYS A 32 -7.11 -0.03 -21.05
C LYS A 32 -7.58 1.28 -21.70
N GLY A 33 -7.97 1.25 -22.97
CA GLY A 33 -8.30 2.45 -23.76
C GLY A 33 -7.06 3.28 -24.11
N ASP A 34 -7.25 4.35 -24.90
CA ASP A 34 -6.15 5.15 -25.49
C ASP A 34 -5.61 6.27 -24.60
N LYS A 35 -6.14 6.43 -23.38
CA LYS A 35 -5.69 7.50 -22.47
C LYS A 35 -4.33 7.16 -21.86
N LEU A 36 -3.40 8.12 -21.92
CA LEU A 36 -2.16 8.09 -21.14
C LEU A 36 -2.49 7.83 -19.66
N GLY A 37 -1.92 6.75 -19.13
CA GLY A 37 -2.11 6.34 -17.75
C GLY A 37 -1.66 7.40 -16.75
N LYS A 38 -2.24 7.35 -15.56
CA LYS A 38 -1.87 8.23 -14.44
C LYS A 38 -0.39 8.01 -14.09
N LYS A 39 0.32 9.07 -13.69
CA LYS A 39 1.71 9.02 -13.22
C LYS A 39 1.79 9.53 -11.79
N LEU A 40 2.68 8.95 -10.99
CA LEU A 40 2.97 9.45 -9.65
C LEU A 40 3.63 10.82 -9.80
N ARG A 41 3.05 11.85 -9.18
CA ARG A 41 3.66 13.17 -9.10
C ARG A 41 4.54 13.21 -7.86
N VAL A 42 5.80 13.57 -8.04
CA VAL A 42 6.75 13.67 -6.94
C VAL A 42 7.12 15.13 -6.76
N VAL A 43 6.88 15.64 -5.56
CA VAL A 43 7.10 17.02 -5.17
C VAL A 43 8.28 17.07 -4.23
N TYR A 44 9.22 17.98 -4.47
CA TYR A 44 10.30 18.27 -3.52
C TYR A 44 10.02 19.61 -2.84
N PHE A 45 9.66 19.56 -1.56
CA PHE A 45 9.32 20.75 -0.77
C PHE A 45 10.51 21.21 0.06
N TYR A 46 10.80 22.51 0.06
CA TYR A 46 11.88 23.11 0.87
C TYR A 46 11.52 24.51 1.39
N PRO A 47 12.05 24.96 2.53
CA PRO A 47 11.73 26.27 3.12
C PRO A 47 12.20 27.47 2.29
N LYS A 48 11.60 28.65 2.55
CA LYS A 48 11.94 29.91 1.86
C LYS A 48 13.40 30.30 1.98
N ASP A 49 13.97 30.15 3.17
CA ASP A 49 15.32 30.59 3.56
C ASP A 49 16.40 29.53 3.30
N ARG A 50 16.06 28.43 2.63
CA ARG A 50 16.99 27.34 2.33
C ARG A 50 16.98 26.99 0.86
N LYS A 51 18.10 26.44 0.39
CA LYS A 51 18.16 25.75 -0.90
C LYS A 51 17.74 24.28 -0.71
N PRO A 52 17.28 23.59 -1.78
CA PRO A 52 17.14 22.14 -1.76
C PRO A 52 18.41 21.44 -1.28
N ILE A 53 18.28 20.28 -0.63
CA ILE A 53 19.45 19.51 -0.19
C ILE A 53 20.30 19.16 -1.41
N LYS A 54 21.62 19.25 -1.25
CA LYS A 54 22.58 18.95 -2.32
C LYS A 54 22.29 17.56 -2.92
N ASP A 55 22.34 17.47 -4.24
CA ASP A 55 22.13 16.24 -5.03
C ASP A 55 20.76 15.56 -4.89
N HIS A 56 19.74 16.24 -4.32
CA HIS A 56 18.41 15.66 -4.11
C HIS A 56 17.79 15.08 -5.39
N ARG A 57 17.99 15.71 -6.57
CA ARG A 57 17.47 15.19 -7.84
C ARG A 57 18.02 13.81 -8.19
N LYS A 58 19.34 13.64 -8.10
CA LYS A 58 20.02 12.35 -8.35
C LYS A 58 19.59 11.32 -7.30
N ARG A 59 19.59 11.72 -6.02
CA ARG A 59 19.22 10.86 -4.90
C ARG A 59 17.81 10.30 -5.08
N TRP A 60 16.82 11.15 -5.31
CA TRP A 60 15.42 10.74 -5.43
C TRP A 60 15.10 10.02 -6.74
N ASN A 61 15.80 10.34 -7.84
CA ASN A 61 15.74 9.51 -9.05
C ASN A 61 16.19 8.07 -8.76
N ASN A 62 17.30 7.88 -8.04
CA ASN A 62 17.81 6.56 -7.71
C ASN A 62 16.88 5.82 -6.74
N ILE A 63 16.40 6.50 -5.71
CA ILE A 63 15.46 5.93 -4.72
C ILE A 63 14.18 5.45 -5.39
N LEU A 64 13.53 6.28 -6.22
CA LEU A 64 12.29 5.86 -6.86
C LEU A 64 12.48 4.86 -7.99
N THR A 65 13.67 4.81 -8.60
CA THR A 65 14.00 3.75 -9.55
C THR A 65 14.12 2.41 -8.83
N ASP A 66 14.81 2.34 -7.68
CA ASP A 66 14.86 1.11 -6.87
C ASP A 66 13.48 0.69 -6.35
N ILE A 67 12.64 1.64 -5.89
CA ILE A 67 11.26 1.35 -5.47
C ILE A 67 10.42 0.82 -6.64
N GLN A 68 10.57 1.39 -7.84
CA GLN A 68 9.92 0.90 -9.05
C GLN A 68 10.36 -0.54 -9.37
N ASP A 69 11.64 -0.85 -9.17
CA ASP A 69 12.20 -2.18 -9.37
C ASP A 69 11.72 -3.18 -8.30
N PHE A 70 11.60 -2.75 -7.04
CA PHE A 70 10.99 -3.54 -5.97
C PHE A 70 9.57 -3.99 -6.33
N PHE A 71 8.71 -3.03 -6.73
CA PHE A 71 7.34 -3.36 -7.14
C PHE A 71 7.34 -4.34 -8.31
N ARG A 72 8.21 -4.15 -9.31
CA ARG A 72 8.27 -5.02 -10.49
C ARG A 72 8.67 -6.46 -10.14
N THR A 73 9.68 -6.60 -9.29
CA THR A 73 10.17 -7.91 -8.81
C THR A 73 9.08 -8.63 -8.04
N GLU A 74 8.40 -7.95 -7.11
CA GLU A 74 7.35 -8.55 -6.29
C GLU A 74 6.10 -8.91 -7.09
N MET A 75 5.69 -8.06 -8.04
CA MET A 75 4.59 -8.36 -8.95
C MET A 75 4.93 -9.58 -9.85
N THR A 76 6.18 -9.71 -10.28
CA THR A 76 6.64 -10.87 -11.06
C THR A 76 6.62 -12.14 -10.22
N ARG A 77 7.14 -12.09 -8.99
CA ARG A 77 7.13 -13.21 -8.03
C ARG A 77 5.71 -13.72 -7.77
N LEU A 78 4.74 -12.81 -7.70
CA LEU A 78 3.32 -13.13 -7.48
C LEU A 78 2.57 -13.52 -8.77
N GLY A 79 3.25 -13.65 -9.92
CA GLY A 79 2.63 -14.11 -11.17
C GLY A 79 1.88 -13.05 -11.96
N TYR A 80 2.03 -11.76 -11.62
CA TYR A 80 1.40 -10.63 -12.32
C TYR A 80 2.30 -10.00 -13.40
N LYS A 81 3.40 -10.66 -13.77
CA LYS A 81 4.40 -10.19 -14.75
C LYS A 81 5.10 -8.90 -14.29
N GLN A 82 5.75 -8.20 -15.21
CA GLN A 82 6.59 -7.01 -14.99
C GLN A 82 5.77 -5.72 -14.76
N VAL A 83 4.64 -5.79 -14.02
CA VAL A 83 3.81 -4.63 -13.67
C VAL A 83 4.51 -3.81 -12.59
N THR A 84 4.54 -2.49 -12.75
CA THR A 84 5.11 -1.57 -11.75
C THR A 84 4.42 -0.20 -11.79
N ILE A 85 4.74 0.64 -10.81
CA ILE A 85 4.24 2.00 -10.69
C ILE A 85 4.72 2.88 -11.85
N SER A 86 3.83 3.70 -12.38
CA SER A 86 4.13 4.71 -13.40
C SER A 86 4.68 5.97 -12.74
N LEU A 87 5.92 6.33 -13.06
CA LEU A 87 6.58 7.55 -12.58
C LEU A 87 6.53 8.66 -13.65
N GLU A 88 6.35 9.91 -13.23
CA GLU A 88 6.59 11.03 -14.12
C GLU A 88 8.08 11.20 -14.37
N ARG A 89 8.49 11.16 -15.63
CA ARG A 89 9.88 11.32 -16.07
C ARG A 89 9.98 12.39 -17.15
N GLU A 90 11.10 13.08 -17.17
CA GLU A 90 11.51 14.06 -18.18
C GLU A 90 12.93 13.67 -18.62
N ASN A 91 13.13 13.45 -19.93
CA ASN A 91 14.40 12.97 -20.51
C ASN A 91 14.95 11.71 -19.82
N GLY A 92 14.07 10.77 -19.45
CA GLY A 92 14.42 9.50 -18.78
C GLY A 92 14.66 9.61 -17.27
N ILE A 93 14.74 10.82 -16.71
CA ILE A 93 15.00 11.06 -15.28
C ILE A 93 13.68 11.37 -14.58
N LEU A 94 13.56 10.99 -13.30
CA LEU A 94 12.43 11.36 -12.45
C LEU A 94 12.17 12.88 -12.51
N LYS A 95 10.93 13.27 -12.83
CA LYS A 95 10.52 14.67 -12.73
C LYS A 95 10.15 15.01 -11.30
N LEU A 96 10.94 15.89 -10.69
CA LEU A 96 10.68 16.45 -9.37
C LEU A 96 10.07 17.84 -9.51
N HIS A 97 8.84 17.99 -9.02
CA HIS A 97 8.18 19.28 -8.90
C HIS A 97 8.72 19.99 -7.66
N GLU A 98 9.75 20.81 -7.82
CA GLU A 98 10.27 21.63 -6.73
C GLU A 98 9.26 22.71 -6.32
N VAL A 99 9.03 22.83 -5.02
CA VAL A 99 8.15 23.82 -4.39
C VAL A 99 8.89 24.45 -3.22
N GLN A 100 9.16 25.75 -3.34
CA GLN A 100 9.67 26.56 -2.24
C GLN A 100 8.49 26.99 -1.35
N GLY A 101 8.59 26.72 -0.06
CA GLY A 101 7.61 27.13 0.91
C GLY A 101 7.64 28.64 1.17
N ILE A 102 6.57 29.18 1.73
CA ILE A 102 6.44 30.63 1.98
C ILE A 102 7.06 31.07 3.31
N GLN A 103 7.17 30.15 4.27
CA GLN A 103 7.80 30.38 5.57
C GLN A 103 9.27 29.93 5.59
N ASN A 104 10.01 30.47 6.57
CA ASN A 104 11.37 30.02 6.90
C ASN A 104 11.37 28.64 7.60
N ASP A 105 12.51 27.96 7.58
CA ASP A 105 12.72 26.59 8.06
C ASP A 105 12.18 26.33 9.47
N ASN A 106 12.38 27.28 10.39
CA ASN A 106 11.97 27.15 11.79
C ASN A 106 10.44 27.13 11.99
N ASN A 107 9.65 27.48 10.97
CA ASN A 107 8.18 27.43 11.03
C ASN A 107 7.59 26.10 10.54
N TYR A 108 8.42 25.19 10.00
CA TYR A 108 7.96 23.85 9.65
C TYR A 108 8.41 22.82 10.68
N THR A 109 7.49 21.95 11.04
CA THR A 109 7.72 20.83 11.96
C THR A 109 7.07 19.57 11.42
N TYR A 110 7.21 18.45 12.15
CA TYR A 110 6.52 17.21 11.82
C TYR A 110 4.99 17.38 11.70
N LYS A 111 4.41 18.35 12.41
CA LYS A 111 2.97 18.65 12.40
C LYS A 111 2.53 19.54 11.24
N SER A 112 3.46 20.06 10.42
CA SER A 112 3.15 21.01 9.35
C SER A 112 2.61 20.38 8.06
N GLY A 113 2.22 19.10 8.05
CA GLY A 113 1.76 18.42 6.83
C GLY A 113 0.57 19.10 6.14
N SER A 114 -0.43 19.58 6.89
CA SER A 114 -1.56 20.33 6.31
C SER A 114 -1.14 21.65 5.66
N GLN A 115 -0.20 22.37 6.29
CA GLN A 115 0.35 23.61 5.75
C GLN A 115 1.12 23.33 4.45
N ILE A 116 2.03 22.35 4.48
CA ILE A 116 2.84 21.96 3.32
C ILE A 116 1.93 21.48 2.17
N LYS A 117 0.89 20.68 2.47
CA LYS A 117 -0.11 20.26 1.49
C LYS A 117 -0.72 21.46 0.77
N ALA A 118 -1.16 22.48 1.50
CA ALA A 118 -1.81 23.66 0.91
C ALA A 118 -0.85 24.42 -0.02
N GLU A 119 0.41 24.60 0.39
CA GLU A 119 1.43 25.28 -0.42
C GLU A 119 1.78 24.48 -1.69
N VAL A 120 1.94 23.16 -1.56
CA VAL A 120 2.15 22.25 -2.70
C VAL A 120 0.97 22.26 -3.66
N TYR A 121 -0.26 22.24 -3.14
CA TYR A 121 -1.46 22.25 -3.98
C TYR A 121 -1.53 23.51 -4.83
N LYS A 122 -1.32 24.67 -4.21
CA LYS A 122 -1.27 25.96 -4.92
C LYS A 122 -0.18 25.98 -6.00
N ALA A 123 1.01 25.46 -5.69
CA ALA A 123 2.13 25.41 -6.62
C ALA A 123 1.95 24.42 -7.79
N LEU A 124 1.19 23.34 -7.60
CA LEU A 124 0.82 22.41 -8.68
C LEU A 124 -0.28 22.99 -9.56
N GLN A 125 -1.28 23.65 -8.96
CA GLN A 125 -2.37 24.31 -9.69
C GLN A 125 -1.87 25.41 -10.62
N SER A 126 -0.87 26.21 -10.20
CA SER A 126 -0.26 27.22 -11.08
C SER A 126 0.48 26.62 -12.29
N LYS A 127 0.79 25.33 -12.26
CA LYS A 127 1.37 24.56 -13.39
C LYS A 127 0.30 23.77 -14.17
N GLY A 128 -0.99 24.03 -13.92
CA GLY A 128 -2.11 23.34 -14.58
C GLY A 128 -2.33 21.90 -14.12
N ILE A 129 -1.74 21.49 -12.98
CA ILE A 129 -1.94 20.15 -12.41
C ILE A 129 -3.03 20.26 -11.33
N ASN A 130 -4.07 19.43 -11.41
CA ASN A 130 -5.09 19.34 -10.37
C ASN A 130 -4.67 18.34 -9.27
N PRO A 131 -4.15 18.79 -8.11
CA PRO A 131 -3.64 17.90 -7.08
C PRO A 131 -4.71 17.04 -6.40
N GLU A 132 -6.00 17.41 -6.46
CA GLU A 132 -7.11 16.63 -5.89
C GLU A 132 -7.40 15.33 -6.65
N GLU A 133 -6.89 15.20 -7.88
CA GLU A 133 -7.02 14.00 -8.70
C GLU A 133 -5.70 13.23 -8.80
N GLU A 134 -4.69 13.61 -8.03
CA GLU A 134 -3.35 13.07 -8.12
C GLU A 134 -2.97 12.25 -6.90
N THR A 135 -2.07 11.31 -7.12
CA THR A 135 -1.35 10.64 -6.03
C THR A 135 -0.01 11.33 -5.94
N LEU A 136 0.28 11.91 -4.77
CA LEU A 136 1.44 12.76 -4.54
C LEU A 136 2.39 12.08 -3.56
N LEU A 137 3.66 12.00 -3.95
CA LEU A 137 4.76 11.78 -3.02
C LEU A 137 5.41 13.14 -2.75
N ILE A 138 5.26 13.65 -1.53
CA ILE A 138 5.84 14.91 -1.08
C ILE A 138 7.10 14.60 -0.27
N VAL A 139 8.24 14.86 -0.88
CA VAL A 139 9.57 14.76 -0.29
C VAL A 139 9.91 16.07 0.39
N CYS A 140 10.02 16.06 1.70
CA CYS A 140 10.35 17.24 2.50
C CYS A 140 11.86 17.33 2.71
N GLY A 141 12.50 18.41 2.23
CA GLY A 141 13.86 18.79 2.58
C GLY A 141 13.97 19.41 4.00
N LEU A 142 13.20 18.91 4.96
CA LEU A 142 13.12 19.42 6.34
C LEU A 142 13.96 18.55 7.27
N SER A 143 15.27 18.66 7.08
CA SER A 143 16.30 18.05 7.90
C SER A 143 17.51 18.97 8.05
N LYS A 144 18.35 18.72 9.05
CA LYS A 144 19.66 19.36 9.24
C LYS A 144 20.73 18.30 9.43
N THR A 145 21.81 18.42 8.69
CA THR A 145 22.97 17.51 8.80
C THR A 145 24.21 18.31 9.16
N ASN A 146 24.95 17.83 10.16
CA ASN A 146 26.28 18.34 10.52
C ASN A 146 27.20 17.13 10.71
N GLY A 147 27.99 16.82 9.68
CA GLY A 147 28.78 15.60 9.61
C GLY A 147 27.89 14.36 9.77
N LYS A 148 28.15 13.55 10.79
CA LYS A 148 27.39 12.32 11.10
C LYS A 148 26.16 12.56 12.00
N LYS A 149 25.83 13.82 12.35
CA LYS A 149 24.61 14.17 13.11
C LYS A 149 23.50 14.59 12.15
N VAL A 150 22.36 13.92 12.21
CA VAL A 150 21.18 14.18 11.36
C VAL A 150 19.98 14.49 12.26
N THR A 151 19.34 15.63 12.04
CA THR A 151 18.07 16.01 12.71
C THR A 151 16.96 16.07 11.67
N ILE A 152 15.83 15.41 11.95
CA ILE A 152 14.71 15.24 11.01
C ILE A 152 13.45 15.75 11.68
N TYR A 153 12.72 16.61 10.98
CA TYR A 153 11.47 17.21 11.45
C TYR A 153 10.45 17.33 10.31
N SER A 154 10.65 16.56 9.25
CA SER A 154 9.70 16.39 8.15
C SER A 154 8.47 15.61 8.62
N PRO A 155 7.25 15.95 8.19
CA PRO A 155 6.12 15.03 8.25
C PRO A 155 6.46 13.71 7.56
N TYR A 156 5.99 12.59 8.11
CA TYR A 156 6.30 11.26 7.60
C TYR A 156 5.13 10.31 7.83
N TYR A 157 4.21 10.28 6.85
CA TYR A 157 2.99 9.47 6.87
C TYR A 157 2.24 9.54 5.53
N GLY A 158 1.46 8.50 5.22
CA GLY A 158 0.46 8.49 4.16
C GLY A 158 -0.95 8.85 4.64
N MET A 159 -1.74 9.53 3.80
CA MET A 159 -3.12 9.89 4.14
C MET A 159 -4.03 10.13 2.92
N GLY A 160 -5.35 10.14 3.20
CA GLY A 160 -6.38 10.63 2.27
C GLY A 160 -6.50 9.84 0.96
N ALA A 161 -6.13 8.55 0.99
CA ALA A 161 -5.93 7.77 -0.21
C ALA A 161 -7.14 6.93 -0.62
N ASN A 162 -7.45 6.94 -1.91
CA ASN A 162 -8.24 5.95 -2.63
C ASN A 162 -7.49 5.59 -3.93
N HIS A 163 -8.13 4.88 -4.85
CA HIS A 163 -7.48 4.50 -6.12
C HIS A 163 -7.21 5.69 -7.06
N ASN A 164 -7.87 6.84 -6.85
CA ASN A 164 -7.73 8.03 -7.68
C ASN A 164 -6.85 9.10 -7.06
N LYS A 165 -6.54 9.07 -5.76
CA LYS A 165 -5.74 10.10 -5.11
C LYS A 165 -5.11 9.58 -3.84
N GLY A 166 -4.10 10.26 -3.35
CA GLY A 166 -3.47 9.98 -2.07
C GLY A 166 -2.26 10.85 -1.84
N ILE A 167 -1.87 11.04 -0.59
CA ILE A 167 -0.72 11.85 -0.22
C ILE A 167 0.20 10.99 0.62
N CYS A 168 1.48 11.04 0.32
CA CYS A 168 2.54 10.46 1.13
C CYS A 168 3.56 11.56 1.43
N PHE A 169 3.84 11.80 2.71
CA PHE A 169 4.96 12.64 3.14
C PHE A 169 6.16 11.76 3.49
N THR A 170 7.34 12.18 3.05
CA THR A 170 8.62 11.59 3.44
C THR A 170 9.67 12.68 3.64
N ALA A 171 10.86 12.29 4.11
CA ALA A 171 11.97 13.18 4.41
C ALA A 171 13.14 12.93 3.45
N ASP A 172 13.81 14.00 3.03
CA ASP A 172 15.12 13.96 2.40
C ASP A 172 16.22 14.29 3.41
N MET A 173 17.34 13.58 3.34
CA MET A 173 18.51 13.78 4.20
C MET A 173 19.78 13.54 3.39
N GLU A 174 20.87 14.25 3.72
CA GLU A 174 22.14 14.15 2.97
C GLU A 174 22.69 12.71 2.87
N TRP A 175 22.59 11.94 3.96
CA TRP A 175 23.05 10.55 4.06
C TRP A 175 22.12 9.51 3.42
N LEU A 176 20.95 9.92 2.93
CA LEU A 176 19.98 9.02 2.31
C LEU A 176 20.47 8.62 0.90
N SER A 177 20.64 7.32 0.64
CA SER A 177 21.14 6.79 -0.62
C SER A 177 20.86 5.29 -0.78
N ILE A 178 20.76 4.81 -2.02
CA ILE A 178 20.64 3.38 -2.34
C ILE A 178 21.92 2.62 -1.97
N GLU A 179 23.10 3.22 -2.14
CA GLU A 179 24.36 2.58 -1.72
C GLU A 179 24.42 2.36 -0.20
N GLY A 180 23.81 3.25 0.59
CA GLY A 180 23.67 3.05 2.02
C GLY A 180 22.81 1.84 2.42
N LEU A 181 22.10 1.20 1.49
CA LEU A 181 21.41 -0.09 1.72
C LEU A 181 22.31 -1.31 1.46
N LYS A 182 23.51 -1.16 0.91
CA LYS A 182 24.43 -2.27 0.62
C LYS A 182 25.42 -2.49 1.77
N PRO A 183 26.17 -3.60 1.82
CA PRO A 183 27.16 -3.82 2.88
C PRO A 183 28.08 -2.61 3.06
N ASP A 184 28.23 -2.15 4.31
CA ASP A 184 28.99 -0.97 4.68
C ASP A 184 30.34 -1.39 5.32
N PRO A 185 31.43 -1.48 4.53
CA PRO A 185 32.74 -1.88 5.05
C PRO A 185 33.33 -0.85 6.03
N GLU A 186 32.91 0.42 5.92
CA GLU A 186 33.37 1.51 6.79
C GLU A 186 32.63 1.54 8.14
N LYS A 187 31.55 0.76 8.28
CA LYS A 187 30.73 0.65 9.51
C LYS A 187 30.31 2.02 10.03
N ILE A 188 29.85 2.88 9.12
CA ILE A 188 29.46 4.25 9.43
C ILE A 188 28.30 4.23 10.42
N THR A 189 28.46 4.98 11.51
CA THR A 189 27.43 5.24 12.51
C THR A 189 27.03 6.72 12.49
N LEU A 190 25.75 6.97 12.31
CA LEU A 190 25.11 8.28 12.36
C LEU A 190 24.44 8.48 13.73
N GLN A 191 24.38 9.73 14.16
CA GLN A 191 23.59 10.16 15.31
C GLN A 191 22.31 10.80 14.77
N VAL A 192 21.17 10.17 14.98
CA VAL A 192 19.90 10.55 14.37
C VAL A 192 18.97 11.09 15.44
N LYS A 193 18.38 12.26 15.19
CA LYS A 193 17.38 12.88 16.05
C LYS A 193 16.09 13.09 15.27
N GLU A 194 15.02 12.44 15.71
CA GLU A 194 13.66 12.68 15.25
C GLU A 194 12.87 13.40 16.36
N HIS A 195 11.99 12.67 17.06
CA HIS A 195 11.16 13.17 18.15
C HIS A 195 11.82 13.11 19.53
N ARG A 196 12.84 12.25 19.69
CA ARG A 196 13.56 12.01 20.94
C ARG A 196 14.96 12.64 20.91
N GLY A 197 15.84 12.24 21.83
CA GLY A 197 17.26 12.57 21.78
C GLY A 197 17.96 11.96 20.56
N PHE A 198 19.27 12.21 20.43
CA PHE A 198 20.08 11.55 19.41
C PHE A 198 20.25 10.07 19.74
N GLU A 199 20.05 9.21 18.73
CA GLU A 199 20.26 7.77 18.84
C GLU A 199 21.24 7.29 17.75
N PRO A 200 22.10 6.31 18.05
CA PRO A 200 23.04 5.75 17.08
C PRO A 200 22.33 4.85 16.06
N PHE A 201 22.51 5.15 14.77
CA PHE A 201 22.04 4.34 13.65
C PHE A 201 23.25 3.95 12.79
N SER A 202 23.41 2.68 12.44
CA SER A 202 24.30 2.33 11.33
C SER A 202 23.77 2.93 10.02
N LEU A 203 24.65 3.18 9.06
CA LEU A 203 24.25 3.70 7.74
C LEU A 203 23.19 2.82 7.07
N ASN A 204 23.32 1.50 7.21
CA ASN A 204 22.33 0.55 6.72
C ASN A 204 20.98 0.66 7.42
N ARG A 205 20.97 0.79 8.75
CA ARG A 205 19.72 0.97 9.51
C ARG A 205 19.06 2.27 9.10
N PHE A 206 19.83 3.37 9.01
CA PHE A 206 19.33 4.67 8.57
C PHE A 206 18.64 4.58 7.21
N ASN A 207 19.32 4.06 6.19
CA ASN A 207 18.75 3.96 4.84
C ASN A 207 17.59 2.96 4.78
N THR A 208 17.65 1.84 5.51
CA THR A 208 16.54 0.88 5.58
C THR A 208 15.29 1.56 6.14
N VAL A 209 15.41 2.26 7.27
CA VAL A 209 14.28 2.93 7.95
C VAL A 209 13.66 4.01 7.06
N TYR A 210 14.46 4.88 6.45
CA TYR A 210 13.92 6.04 5.73
C TYR A 210 13.57 5.78 4.26
N ILE A 211 14.24 4.84 3.59
CA ILE A 211 13.82 4.42 2.24
C ILE A 211 12.68 3.40 2.35
N GLY A 212 12.79 2.45 3.28
CA GLY A 212 11.73 1.50 3.60
C GLY A 212 10.45 2.18 4.11
N GLY A 213 10.58 3.20 4.95
CA GLY A 213 9.46 4.05 5.34
C GLY A 213 8.84 4.76 4.13
N THR A 214 9.65 5.27 3.20
CA THR A 214 9.14 5.99 2.02
C THR A 214 8.23 5.10 1.19
N ILE A 215 8.64 3.86 0.93
CA ILE A 215 7.82 2.92 0.16
C ILE A 215 6.59 2.44 0.94
N HIS A 216 6.68 2.32 2.28
CA HIS A 216 5.53 2.01 3.14
C HIS A 216 4.48 3.12 3.11
N GLU A 217 4.89 4.38 3.34
CA GLU A 217 3.98 5.52 3.29
C GLU A 217 3.44 5.76 1.87
N LEU A 218 4.25 5.49 0.84
CA LEU A 218 3.77 5.49 -0.55
C LEU A 218 2.71 4.40 -0.75
N GLY A 219 2.87 3.22 -0.14
CA GLY A 219 1.85 2.17 -0.11
C GLY A 219 0.52 2.70 0.44
N HIS A 220 0.53 3.44 1.54
CA HIS A 220 -0.67 4.12 2.02
C HIS A 220 -1.21 5.15 1.03
N GLY A 221 -0.34 5.96 0.41
CA GLY A 221 -0.71 6.88 -0.68
C GLY A 221 -1.32 6.18 -1.90
N LEU A 222 -1.04 4.88 -2.09
CA LEU A 222 -1.62 4.00 -3.11
C LEU A 222 -2.86 3.24 -2.61
N SER A 223 -3.44 3.68 -1.48
CA SER A 223 -4.61 3.08 -0.84
C SER A 223 -4.40 1.64 -0.39
N LEU A 224 -3.18 1.29 0.05
CA LEU A 224 -2.93 0.03 0.75
C LEU A 224 -3.15 0.21 2.26
N PRO A 225 -3.95 -0.66 2.91
CA PRO A 225 -3.99 -0.73 4.38
C PRO A 225 -2.73 -1.43 4.90
N HIS A 226 -2.49 -1.36 6.21
CA HIS A 226 -1.54 -2.30 6.82
C HIS A 226 -2.03 -3.75 6.67
N ASN A 227 -1.07 -4.67 6.67
CA ASN A 227 -1.34 -6.09 6.77
C ASN A 227 -0.17 -6.85 7.40
N LEU A 228 -0.47 -8.07 7.80
CA LEU A 228 0.47 -9.07 8.26
C LEU A 228 0.56 -10.21 7.25
N ALA A 229 1.77 -10.72 7.08
CA ALA A 229 1.98 -11.94 6.31
C ALA A 229 1.24 -13.11 6.98
N THR A 230 0.53 -13.92 6.20
CA THR A 230 0.11 -15.25 6.69
C THR A 230 1.32 -16.12 7.02
N ASN A 231 1.12 -17.23 7.74
CA ASN A 231 2.20 -18.20 8.02
C ASN A 231 2.88 -18.71 6.73
N ASN A 232 2.12 -18.84 5.65
CA ASN A 232 2.66 -19.28 4.36
C ASN A 232 3.42 -18.16 3.63
N GLU A 233 3.03 -16.90 3.81
CA GLU A 233 3.72 -15.76 3.19
C GLU A 233 4.97 -15.33 3.96
N SER A 234 5.00 -15.48 5.30
CA SER A 234 6.09 -15.02 6.17
C SER A 234 7.44 -15.69 5.86
N ILE A 235 7.41 -16.84 5.17
CA ILE A 235 8.62 -17.48 4.63
C ILE A 235 9.38 -16.58 3.63
N GLN A 236 8.74 -15.57 3.04
CA GLN A 236 9.35 -14.63 2.10
C GLN A 236 10.07 -13.46 2.78
N GLY A 237 9.84 -13.25 4.08
CA GLY A 237 10.39 -12.11 4.81
C GLY A 237 9.28 -11.34 5.54
N THR A 238 9.35 -10.01 5.49
CA THR A 238 8.37 -9.16 6.18
C THR A 238 7.46 -8.44 5.20
N ALA A 239 6.15 -8.49 5.41
CA ALA A 239 5.19 -7.76 4.57
C ALA A 239 5.51 -6.26 4.57
N LEU A 240 5.59 -5.64 3.39
CA LEU A 240 5.91 -4.22 3.21
C LEU A 240 4.99 -3.33 4.07
N MET A 241 3.69 -3.59 4.00
CA MET A 241 2.65 -2.84 4.70
C MET A 241 2.45 -3.32 6.15
N GLY A 242 3.28 -4.23 6.64
CA GLY A 242 3.43 -4.54 8.07
C GLY A 242 4.64 -3.79 8.61
N ALA A 243 5.60 -4.51 9.20
CA ALA A 243 6.88 -3.95 9.65
C ALA A 243 7.96 -3.89 8.54
N GLY A 244 7.54 -3.92 7.27
CA GLY A 244 8.44 -4.02 6.12
C GLY A 244 9.34 -2.80 5.95
N ASN A 245 8.90 -1.62 6.38
CA ASN A 245 9.75 -0.43 6.41
C ASN A 245 11.09 -0.65 7.16
N TYR A 246 11.13 -1.54 8.15
CA TYR A 246 12.36 -1.88 8.90
C TYR A 246 13.19 -3.02 8.28
N THR A 247 12.77 -3.56 7.13
CA THR A 247 13.41 -4.71 6.47
C THR A 247 13.68 -4.50 4.98
N TYR A 248 13.36 -3.31 4.46
CA TYR A 248 13.56 -2.97 3.06
C TYR A 248 15.01 -3.22 2.61
N ARG A 249 15.17 -4.01 1.54
CA ARG A 249 16.46 -4.40 0.97
C ARG A 249 17.45 -5.06 1.93
N LYS A 250 16.99 -5.66 3.04
CA LYS A 250 17.87 -6.43 3.94
C LYS A 250 18.54 -7.61 3.24
N GLU A 251 17.90 -8.18 2.22
CA GLU A 251 18.41 -9.28 1.41
C GLU A 251 19.71 -8.95 0.65
N TRP A 252 20.05 -7.68 0.45
CA TRP A 252 21.34 -7.27 -0.13
C TRP A 252 22.53 -7.40 0.82
N ARG A 253 22.26 -7.69 2.10
CA ARG A 253 23.27 -7.76 3.15
C ARG A 253 23.16 -9.08 3.89
N GLN A 254 22.09 -9.23 4.67
CA GLN A 254 21.84 -10.42 5.49
C GLN A 254 20.37 -10.49 5.88
N GLY A 255 19.81 -11.69 5.81
CA GLY A 255 18.43 -11.99 6.18
C GLY A 255 17.44 -11.76 5.05
N LYS A 256 16.16 -11.92 5.36
CA LYS A 256 15.07 -11.71 4.40
C LYS A 256 14.69 -10.24 4.34
N GLY A 257 14.38 -9.78 3.13
CA GLY A 257 13.90 -8.44 2.86
C GLY A 257 12.43 -8.23 3.19
N SER A 258 11.92 -7.12 2.68
CA SER A 258 10.48 -6.87 2.59
C SER A 258 9.89 -7.52 1.35
N PHE A 259 8.60 -7.81 1.37
CA PHE A 259 7.87 -8.36 0.23
C PHE A 259 6.44 -7.80 0.16
N LEU A 260 5.77 -7.92 -0.98
CA LEU A 260 4.33 -7.63 -1.10
C LEU A 260 3.51 -8.88 -0.80
N THR A 261 2.52 -8.76 0.08
CA THR A 261 1.47 -9.78 0.21
C THR A 261 0.66 -9.85 -1.08
N HIS A 262 -0.01 -10.98 -1.30
CA HIS A 262 -0.86 -11.15 -2.49
C HIS A 262 -1.99 -10.10 -2.53
N SER A 263 -2.53 -9.71 -1.36
CA SER A 263 -3.60 -8.71 -1.24
C SER A 263 -3.13 -7.31 -1.61
N SER A 264 -1.94 -6.90 -1.15
CA SER A 264 -1.33 -5.63 -1.54
C SER A 264 -1.06 -5.59 -3.05
N ALA A 265 -0.48 -6.65 -3.62
CA ALA A 265 -0.20 -6.72 -5.04
C ALA A 265 -1.47 -6.66 -5.91
N LEU A 266 -2.56 -7.32 -5.49
CA LEU A 266 -3.85 -7.26 -6.17
C LEU A 266 -4.42 -5.83 -6.17
N ARG A 267 -4.35 -5.13 -5.03
CA ARG A 267 -4.78 -3.73 -4.92
C ARG A 267 -3.97 -2.82 -5.85
N LEU A 268 -2.65 -3.01 -5.91
CA LEU A 268 -1.78 -2.27 -6.82
C LEU A 268 -2.07 -2.60 -8.29
N LEU A 269 -2.27 -3.87 -8.64
CA LEU A 269 -2.52 -4.31 -10.02
C LEU A 269 -3.64 -3.54 -10.72
N VAL A 270 -4.71 -3.23 -10.00
CA VAL A 270 -5.86 -2.48 -10.52
C VAL A 270 -5.74 -0.97 -10.32
N HIS A 271 -4.80 -0.50 -9.51
CA HIS A 271 -4.58 0.91 -9.26
C HIS A 271 -4.17 1.62 -10.58
N PRO A 272 -4.75 2.78 -10.93
CA PRO A 272 -4.46 3.49 -12.18
C PRO A 272 -2.97 3.72 -12.48
N LEU A 273 -2.17 3.97 -11.42
CA LEU A 273 -0.70 4.12 -11.52
C LEU A 273 0.05 2.86 -11.98
N PHE A 274 -0.50 1.66 -11.78
CA PHE A 274 0.12 0.39 -12.19
C PHE A 274 -0.57 -0.20 -13.41
N ARG A 275 -1.91 -0.07 -13.46
CA ARG A 275 -2.72 -0.53 -14.58
C ARG A 275 -2.35 0.21 -15.88
N GLY A 276 -1.91 1.46 -15.77
CA GLY A 276 -1.63 2.32 -16.93
C GLY A 276 -2.91 2.76 -17.64
N SER A 277 -4.03 2.79 -16.93
CA SER A 277 -5.32 3.24 -17.42
C SER A 277 -6.12 3.86 -16.27
N ASN A 278 -6.81 4.95 -16.55
CA ASN A 278 -7.77 5.58 -15.64
C ASN A 278 -9.22 5.43 -16.14
N LYS A 279 -9.46 4.51 -17.07
CA LYS A 279 -10.80 4.26 -17.61
C LYS A 279 -11.75 3.86 -16.47
N GLN A 280 -12.87 4.56 -16.37
CA GLN A 280 -13.89 4.39 -15.33
C GLN A 280 -13.38 4.60 -13.89
N ALA A 281 -12.18 5.17 -13.72
CA ALA A 281 -11.62 5.34 -12.38
C ALA A 281 -12.46 6.30 -11.53
N LYS A 282 -13.13 7.28 -12.15
CA LYS A 282 -14.06 8.19 -11.44
C LYS A 282 -15.44 7.60 -11.16
N ASP A 283 -15.77 6.45 -11.76
CA ASP A 283 -17.08 5.82 -11.58
C ASP A 283 -17.12 5.12 -10.21
N PRO A 284 -18.14 5.36 -9.38
CA PRO A 284 -18.24 4.73 -8.06
C PRO A 284 -18.49 3.22 -8.20
N PRO A 285 -17.83 2.37 -7.41
CA PRO A 285 -18.17 0.96 -7.38
C PRO A 285 -19.52 0.78 -6.66
N SER A 286 -20.52 0.24 -7.36
CA SER A 286 -21.75 -0.23 -6.73
C SER A 286 -21.73 -1.75 -6.70
N ILE A 287 -21.70 -2.33 -5.50
CA ILE A 287 -21.80 -3.77 -5.28
C ILE A 287 -23.05 -4.08 -4.43
N LYS A 288 -23.79 -5.13 -4.79
CA LYS A 288 -24.87 -5.70 -3.99
C LYS A 288 -24.55 -7.16 -3.67
N TYR A 289 -24.75 -7.58 -2.43
CA TYR A 289 -24.62 -8.98 -2.05
C TYR A 289 -25.98 -9.66 -2.23
N LYS A 290 -26.03 -10.70 -3.05
CA LYS A 290 -27.23 -11.55 -3.22
C LYS A 290 -27.24 -12.67 -2.20
N GLU A 291 -26.06 -13.23 -1.93
CA GLU A 291 -25.84 -14.27 -0.94
C GLU A 291 -24.53 -13.96 -0.21
N LEU A 292 -24.51 -14.24 1.08
CA LEU A 292 -23.32 -14.14 1.92
C LEU A 292 -23.52 -15.10 3.09
N SER A 293 -22.60 -16.03 3.28
CA SER A 293 -22.65 -16.99 4.38
C SER A 293 -21.27 -17.13 5.01
N LEU A 294 -21.28 -17.55 6.26
CA LEU A 294 -20.06 -17.79 7.02
C LEU A 294 -20.22 -19.06 7.85
N SER A 295 -19.25 -19.97 7.74
CA SER A 295 -19.19 -21.26 8.42
C SER A 295 -17.79 -21.53 8.95
N PHE A 296 -17.67 -22.55 9.81
CA PHE A 296 -16.40 -23.01 10.34
C PHE A 296 -16.27 -24.51 10.10
N ASP A 297 -15.21 -24.90 9.39
CA ASP A 297 -14.91 -26.29 9.07
C ASP A 297 -13.39 -26.47 8.96
N ASN A 298 -12.87 -27.62 9.37
CA ASN A 298 -11.45 -27.97 9.29
C ASN A 298 -10.49 -26.84 9.77
N ASP A 299 -10.79 -26.25 10.93
CA ASP A 299 -10.07 -25.13 11.55
C ASP A 299 -9.97 -23.86 10.70
N LYS A 300 -10.93 -23.67 9.79
CA LYS A 300 -11.01 -22.53 8.88
C LYS A 300 -12.37 -21.88 8.92
N ILE A 301 -12.37 -20.56 8.82
CA ILE A 301 -13.59 -19.80 8.56
C ILE A 301 -13.80 -19.78 7.05
N GLU A 302 -14.90 -20.33 6.59
CA GLU A 302 -15.30 -20.29 5.18
C GLU A 302 -16.32 -19.18 4.97
N ILE A 303 -16.05 -18.31 3.99
CA ILE A 303 -16.92 -17.22 3.58
C ILE A 303 -17.28 -17.43 2.12
N ASN A 304 -18.57 -17.62 1.85
CA ASN A 304 -19.10 -17.80 0.52
C ASN A 304 -20.08 -16.69 0.22
N GLY A 305 -20.17 -16.27 -1.04
CA GLY A 305 -21.18 -15.31 -1.43
C GLY A 305 -21.29 -15.10 -2.92
N THR A 306 -22.37 -14.43 -3.30
CA THR A 306 -22.72 -14.09 -4.68
C THR A 306 -22.98 -12.59 -4.73
N ILE A 307 -22.37 -11.90 -5.69
CA ILE A 307 -22.46 -10.44 -5.81
C ILE A 307 -23.09 -10.01 -7.13
N ASP A 308 -23.65 -8.80 -7.14
CA ASP A 308 -23.92 -8.05 -8.36
C ASP A 308 -23.10 -6.77 -8.34
N SER A 309 -22.60 -6.35 -9.50
CA SER A 309 -21.76 -5.16 -9.58
C SER A 309 -21.85 -4.50 -10.95
N ALA A 310 -22.06 -3.18 -10.94
CA ALA A 310 -22.06 -2.36 -12.15
C ALA A 310 -20.65 -2.29 -12.75
N ILE A 311 -19.66 -2.05 -11.89
CA ILE A 311 -18.24 -2.15 -12.22
C ILE A 311 -17.75 -3.52 -11.78
N PRO A 312 -17.36 -4.44 -12.68
CA PRO A 312 -16.98 -5.79 -12.29
C PRO A 312 -15.91 -5.85 -11.19
N ALA A 313 -16.23 -6.55 -10.09
CA ALA A 313 -15.25 -6.99 -9.12
C ALA A 313 -14.47 -8.17 -9.70
N ILE A 314 -13.14 -8.13 -9.60
CA ILE A 314 -12.26 -9.18 -10.13
C ILE A 314 -11.87 -10.19 -9.06
N ALA A 315 -11.94 -9.77 -7.79
CA ALA A 315 -11.57 -10.54 -6.62
C ALA A 315 -12.14 -9.89 -5.37
N ILE A 316 -12.25 -10.68 -4.30
CA ILE A 316 -12.60 -10.27 -2.95
C ILE A 316 -11.41 -10.59 -2.04
N ILE A 317 -11.04 -9.65 -1.18
CA ILE A 317 -10.02 -9.82 -0.15
C ILE A 317 -10.73 -9.87 1.21
N ALA A 318 -10.43 -10.87 2.04
CA ALA A 318 -10.77 -10.84 3.46
C ALA A 318 -9.52 -10.47 4.24
N TYR A 319 -9.54 -9.31 4.92
CA TYR A 319 -8.54 -9.01 5.95
C TYR A 319 -9.10 -9.43 7.31
N ASN A 320 -8.44 -10.36 8.00
CA ASN A 320 -8.82 -10.81 9.33
C ASN A 320 -7.94 -10.11 10.38
N ASP A 321 -8.54 -9.20 11.14
CA ASP A 321 -7.85 -8.30 12.05
C ASP A 321 -8.26 -8.62 13.49
N ARG A 322 -7.29 -8.83 14.38
CA ARG A 322 -7.56 -9.15 15.78
C ARG A 322 -7.65 -7.85 16.57
N GLU A 323 -8.60 -7.76 17.48
CA GLU A 323 -8.65 -6.64 18.41
C GLU A 323 -7.43 -6.67 19.37
N ASN A 324 -6.66 -5.58 19.43
CA ASN A 324 -5.54 -5.48 20.35
C ASN A 324 -6.02 -5.24 21.80
N LYS A 325 -5.33 -5.80 22.78
CA LYS A 325 -5.65 -5.56 24.21
C LYS A 325 -5.57 -4.06 24.53
N GLY A 326 -6.66 -3.48 25.05
CA GLY A 326 -6.77 -2.06 25.40
C GLY A 326 -7.23 -1.15 24.25
N GLN A 327 -7.53 -1.70 23.08
CA GLN A 327 -8.07 -0.97 21.94
C GLN A 327 -9.54 -0.59 22.17
N ARG A 328 -9.93 0.64 21.80
CA ARG A 328 -11.34 1.06 21.71
C ARG A 328 -11.75 1.08 20.24
N GLY A 329 -12.21 -0.06 19.71
CA GLY A 329 -12.70 -0.20 18.33
C GLY A 329 -11.61 -0.32 17.25
N TYR A 330 -11.99 -0.74 16.03
CA TYR A 330 -11.06 -0.98 14.92
C TYR A 330 -10.56 0.34 14.28
N MET A 331 -9.25 0.60 14.35
CA MET A 331 -8.62 1.83 13.83
C MET A 331 -7.60 1.53 12.73
N VAL A 332 -7.41 2.47 11.80
CA VAL A 332 -6.51 2.34 10.65
C VAL A 332 -5.04 2.10 11.05
N ASN A 333 -4.63 2.55 12.24
CA ASN A 333 -3.26 2.38 12.76
C ASN A 333 -3.10 1.22 13.74
N ASN A 334 -4.13 0.39 13.92
CA ASN A 334 -4.12 -0.74 14.86
C ASN A 334 -4.35 -2.09 14.15
N ASN A 335 -4.12 -2.14 12.83
CA ASN A 335 -4.39 -3.32 12.00
C ASN A 335 -3.11 -3.89 11.35
N TYR A 336 -1.95 -3.64 11.98
CA TYR A 336 -0.66 -4.18 11.55
C TYR A 336 -0.60 -5.71 11.63
N ASP A 337 -1.51 -6.32 12.37
CA ASP A 337 -1.61 -7.76 12.54
C ASP A 337 -2.73 -8.40 11.70
N ALA A 338 -3.33 -7.64 10.78
CA ALA A 338 -4.38 -8.13 9.89
C ALA A 338 -3.81 -9.02 8.78
N THR A 339 -3.99 -10.33 8.90
CA THR A 339 -3.68 -11.29 7.82
C THR A 339 -4.74 -11.24 6.72
N SER A 340 -4.43 -11.71 5.51
CA SER A 340 -5.34 -11.56 4.38
C SER A 340 -5.40 -12.77 3.45
N TRP A 341 -6.60 -13.06 2.94
CA TRP A 341 -6.88 -14.11 1.96
C TRP A 341 -7.67 -13.53 0.79
N ILE A 342 -7.51 -14.14 -0.38
CA ILE A 342 -8.12 -13.69 -1.63
C ILE A 342 -8.99 -14.79 -2.20
N SER A 343 -10.14 -14.41 -2.74
CA SER A 343 -10.89 -15.21 -3.68
C SER A 343 -11.07 -14.44 -4.98
N VAL A 344 -10.96 -15.13 -6.11
CA VAL A 344 -11.36 -14.56 -7.39
C VAL A 344 -12.89 -14.57 -7.49
N VAL A 345 -13.45 -13.71 -8.34
CA VAL A 345 -14.88 -13.74 -8.66
C VAL A 345 -15.09 -14.58 -9.93
N ASN A 346 -15.89 -15.64 -9.82
CA ASN A 346 -16.15 -16.53 -10.97
C ASN A 346 -17.18 -15.92 -11.95
N PRO A 347 -17.46 -16.55 -13.11
CA PRO A 347 -18.41 -16.01 -14.10
C PRO A 347 -19.88 -15.96 -13.65
N ASN A 348 -20.23 -16.63 -12.55
CA ASN A 348 -21.54 -16.55 -11.90
C ASN A 348 -21.58 -15.46 -10.80
N ASN A 349 -20.51 -14.68 -10.67
CA ASN A 349 -20.29 -13.67 -9.63
C ASN A 349 -20.22 -14.25 -8.21
N GLU A 350 -19.78 -15.50 -8.07
CA GLU A 350 -19.55 -16.14 -6.77
C GLU A 350 -18.09 -15.94 -6.33
N PHE A 351 -17.88 -15.92 -5.02
CA PHE A 351 -16.57 -15.96 -4.38
C PHE A 351 -16.57 -16.95 -3.20
N ARG A 352 -15.40 -17.52 -2.90
CA ARG A 352 -15.16 -18.45 -1.78
C ARG A 352 -13.82 -18.18 -1.12
N ILE A 353 -13.83 -17.79 0.15
CA ILE A 353 -12.62 -17.47 0.94
C ILE A 353 -12.53 -18.44 2.11
N ASN A 354 -11.34 -19.00 2.32
CA ASN A 354 -11.03 -19.80 3.50
C ASN A 354 -9.94 -19.10 4.30
N ILE A 355 -10.27 -18.70 5.52
CA ILE A 355 -9.39 -18.03 6.48
C ILE A 355 -8.85 -19.08 7.44
N ASP A 356 -7.53 -19.20 7.51
CA ASP A 356 -6.81 -20.09 8.43
C ASP A 356 -5.97 -19.31 9.46
N GLY A 357 -5.19 -20.00 10.29
CA GLY A 357 -4.31 -19.36 11.28
C GLY A 357 -5.06 -18.51 12.31
N LEU A 358 -6.25 -18.98 12.72
CA LEU A 358 -7.12 -18.28 13.67
C LEU A 358 -6.43 -18.16 15.04
N ARG A 359 -6.70 -17.05 15.73
CA ARG A 359 -6.10 -16.72 17.03
C ARG A 359 -7.21 -16.45 18.04
N GLU A 360 -6.96 -16.71 19.32
CA GLU A 360 -7.90 -16.43 20.41
C GLU A 360 -8.28 -14.93 20.50
N GLY A 361 -9.53 -14.64 20.85
CA GLY A 361 -10.07 -13.29 21.10
C GLY A 361 -11.05 -12.77 20.04
N ASN A 362 -11.30 -11.46 20.05
CA ASN A 362 -12.20 -10.78 19.12
C ASN A 362 -11.52 -10.41 17.80
N HIS A 363 -12.27 -10.47 16.71
CA HIS A 363 -11.78 -10.18 15.37
C HIS A 363 -12.81 -9.42 14.52
N GLN A 364 -12.28 -8.67 13.55
CA GLN A 364 -13.01 -8.11 12.42
C GLN A 364 -12.49 -8.68 11.12
N ILE A 365 -13.41 -9.21 10.32
CA ILE A 365 -13.18 -9.57 8.93
C ILE A 365 -13.65 -8.41 8.05
N ARG A 366 -12.72 -7.75 7.36
CA ARG A 366 -13.03 -6.76 6.31
C ARG A 366 -13.12 -7.46 4.96
N ILE A 367 -14.34 -7.72 4.49
CA ILE A 367 -14.63 -8.26 3.16
C ILE A 367 -14.56 -7.10 2.16
N THR A 368 -13.48 -7.05 1.39
CA THR A 368 -13.15 -5.95 0.49
C THR A 368 -13.21 -6.39 -0.97
N SER A 369 -14.18 -5.90 -1.73
CA SER A 369 -14.23 -6.11 -3.17
C SER A 369 -13.18 -5.27 -3.89
N VAL A 370 -12.52 -5.85 -4.88
CA VAL A 370 -11.54 -5.17 -5.74
C VAL A 370 -12.08 -5.10 -7.15
N HIS A 371 -12.31 -3.89 -7.64
CA HIS A 371 -12.90 -3.64 -8.95
C HIS A 371 -11.83 -3.37 -10.00
N HIS A 372 -12.12 -3.69 -11.27
CA HIS A 372 -11.13 -3.49 -12.33
C HIS A 372 -10.72 -2.02 -12.51
N ASN A 373 -11.56 -1.05 -12.16
CA ASN A 373 -11.22 0.37 -12.23
C ASN A 373 -10.31 0.86 -11.08
N GLY A 374 -9.90 -0.04 -10.18
CA GLY A 374 -9.07 0.28 -9.01
C GLY A 374 -9.87 0.51 -7.74
N ALA A 375 -11.17 0.80 -7.85
CA ALA A 375 -12.01 1.11 -6.70
C ALA A 375 -12.22 -0.13 -5.82
N THR A 376 -12.53 0.10 -4.54
CA THR A 376 -12.85 -0.96 -3.60
C THR A 376 -14.04 -0.60 -2.73
N THR A 377 -14.82 -1.59 -2.32
CA THR A 377 -15.86 -1.45 -1.30
C THR A 377 -15.62 -2.46 -0.19
N THR A 378 -15.95 -2.09 1.05
CA THR A 378 -15.68 -2.95 2.21
C THR A 378 -16.93 -3.13 3.05
N LYS A 379 -17.25 -4.39 3.35
CA LYS A 379 -18.18 -4.79 4.41
C LYS A 379 -17.38 -5.38 5.58
N ARG A 380 -17.96 -5.35 6.77
CA ARG A 380 -17.31 -5.79 8.01
C ARG A 380 -18.16 -6.85 8.67
N LEU A 381 -17.51 -7.93 9.09
CA LEU A 381 -18.09 -8.97 9.93
C LEU A 381 -17.27 -9.10 11.21
N HIS A 382 -17.91 -9.34 12.34
CA HIS A 382 -17.23 -9.52 13.63
C HIS A 382 -17.53 -10.89 14.24
N TYR A 383 -16.49 -11.48 14.82
CA TYR A 383 -16.59 -12.76 15.52
C TYR A 383 -15.60 -12.81 16.69
N SER A 384 -15.85 -13.68 17.66
CA SER A 384 -14.84 -14.07 18.66
C SER A 384 -14.40 -15.51 18.42
N PHE A 385 -13.18 -15.84 18.82
CA PHE A 385 -12.62 -17.19 18.74
C PHE A 385 -12.11 -17.59 20.11
N GLU A 386 -12.73 -18.62 20.69
CA GLU A 386 -12.44 -19.10 22.04
C GLU A 386 -12.44 -20.63 22.06
N ASP A 387 -11.44 -21.23 22.72
CA ASP A 387 -11.31 -22.69 22.87
C ASP A 387 -11.41 -23.45 21.52
N GLY A 388 -10.76 -22.91 20.49
CA GLY A 388 -10.76 -23.49 19.15
C GLY A 388 -12.08 -23.36 18.38
N LYS A 389 -13.04 -22.58 18.87
CA LYS A 389 -14.36 -22.42 18.24
C LYS A 389 -14.72 -20.95 18.02
N PRO A 390 -15.27 -20.60 16.85
CA PRO A 390 -15.75 -19.25 16.62
C PRO A 390 -17.19 -19.04 17.10
N ASN A 391 -17.48 -17.85 17.61
CA ASN A 391 -18.83 -17.33 17.80
C ASN A 391 -19.18 -16.31 16.70
N PHE A 392 -20.14 -16.69 15.85
CA PHE A 392 -20.59 -15.87 14.71
C PHE A 392 -21.91 -15.12 14.94
N ALA A 393 -22.40 -15.02 16.18
CA ALA A 393 -23.70 -14.38 16.44
C ALA A 393 -23.78 -12.95 15.87
N GLN A 394 -22.75 -12.14 16.07
CA GLN A 394 -22.68 -10.78 15.53
C GLN A 394 -22.54 -10.78 13.99
N ALA A 395 -21.60 -11.55 13.44
CA ALA A 395 -21.41 -11.68 11.99
C ALA A 395 -22.71 -12.08 11.27
N LYS A 396 -23.52 -13.00 11.82
CA LYS A 396 -24.79 -13.41 11.23
C LYS A 396 -25.79 -12.25 11.14
N ASN A 397 -25.90 -11.42 12.17
CA ASN A 397 -26.75 -10.22 12.14
C ASN A 397 -26.24 -9.18 11.11
N GLU A 398 -24.92 -9.01 11.02
CA GLU A 398 -24.29 -8.12 10.05
C GLU A 398 -24.52 -8.60 8.61
N ILE A 399 -24.49 -9.91 8.36
CA ILE A 399 -24.82 -10.52 7.08
C ILE A 399 -26.27 -10.18 6.68
N VAL A 400 -27.25 -10.31 7.59
CA VAL A 400 -28.65 -9.95 7.30
C VAL A 400 -28.75 -8.49 6.83
N ASN A 401 -28.08 -7.57 7.53
CA ASN A 401 -28.06 -6.15 7.15
C ASN A 401 -27.34 -5.91 5.82
N ILE A 402 -26.27 -6.66 5.53
CA ILE A 402 -25.55 -6.56 4.25
C ILE A 402 -26.43 -7.03 3.08
N LEU A 403 -27.24 -8.08 3.26
CA LEU A 403 -28.11 -8.62 2.22
C LEU A 403 -29.37 -7.79 1.99
N ALA A 404 -29.82 -7.04 3.00
CA ALA A 404 -30.97 -6.14 2.89
C ALA A 404 -30.69 -4.89 2.04
N ASN A 405 -29.42 -4.50 1.89
CA ASN A 405 -28.97 -3.32 1.14
C ASN A 405 -28.34 -3.73 -0.21
#